data_AF-A0A8C6HQD0-F1
#
_entry.id   AF-A0A8C6HQD0-F1
#
_cell.length_a   1.000
_cell.length_b   1.000
_cell.length_c   1.000
_cell.angle_alpha   90.00
_cell.angle_beta   90.00
_cell.angle_gamma   90.00
#
_symmetry.space_group_name_H-M   'P 1'
#
loop_
_entity.id
_entity.type
_entity.pdbx_description
1 polymer ?
#
loop_
_entity_poly.entity_id
_entity_poly.type
_entity_poly.pdbx_seq_one_letter_code
_entity_poly.pdbx_strand_id
1 'polypeptide(L)'
;MRPIVCLFLIGLAIRCYEANDGGMVCKGVLKDLALFLLGKLKTKLEIYNVTPVAVEASLEVKRCVDQMSYEDRFIVSERLVCKEFSKCGYLRQYP
;
A
#
# COMPACT_ATOMS: atom_id res chain seq x y z
N MET A 1 -1.91 -12.79 -16.43
CA MET A 1 -2.52 -12.45 -15.12
C MET A 1 -2.99 -11.01 -15.18
N ARG A 2 -4.22 -10.67 -14.76
CA ARG A 2 -4.77 -9.31 -14.91
C ARG A 2 -4.32 -8.44 -13.72
N PRO A 3 -3.36 -7.51 -13.87
CA PRO A 3 -2.82 -6.70 -12.76
C PRO A 3 -3.91 -5.89 -12.06
N ILE A 4 -4.93 -5.48 -12.81
CA ILE A 4 -6.14 -4.83 -12.33
C ILE A 4 -6.83 -5.65 -11.24
N VAL A 5 -6.95 -6.98 -11.38
CA VAL A 5 -7.63 -7.84 -10.40
C VAL A 5 -6.83 -7.92 -9.10
N CYS A 6 -5.51 -8.00 -9.17
CA CYS A 6 -4.66 -8.01 -7.98
C CYS A 6 -4.74 -6.66 -7.24
N LEU A 7 -4.74 -5.54 -7.97
CA LEU A 7 -4.88 -4.20 -7.39
C LEU A 7 -6.27 -4.00 -6.75
N PHE A 8 -7.33 -4.54 -7.37
CA PHE A 8 -8.68 -4.53 -6.80
C PHE A 8 -8.76 -5.36 -5.51
N LEU A 9 -8.13 -6.53 -5.47
CA LEU A 9 -8.11 -7.37 -4.27
C LEU A 9 -7.32 -6.72 -3.13
N ILE A 10 -6.23 -6.01 -3.43
CA ILE A 10 -5.50 -5.19 -2.46
C ILE A 10 -6.39 -4.06 -1.95
N GLY A 11 -7.11 -3.36 -2.83
CA GLY A 11 -8.08 -2.34 -2.46
C GLY A 11 -9.22 -2.87 -1.58
N LEU A 12 -9.74 -4.06 -1.89
CA LEU A 12 -10.78 -4.71 -1.10
C LEU A 12 -10.27 -5.16 0.26
N ALA A 13 -9.07 -5.71 0.36
CA ALA A 13 -8.46 -6.07 1.64
C ALA A 13 -8.25 -4.82 2.53
N ILE A 14 -7.90 -3.68 1.93
CA ILE A 14 -7.79 -2.38 2.62
C ILE A 14 -9.16 -1.91 3.13
N ARG A 15 -10.23 -2.05 2.33
CA ARG A 15 -11.60 -1.69 2.74
C ARG A 15 -12.19 -2.64 3.78
N CYS A 16 -11.83 -3.92 3.77
CA CYS A 16 -12.29 -4.89 4.76
C CYS A 16 -11.60 -4.74 6.12
N TYR A 17 -10.45 -4.06 6.19
CA TYR A 17 -9.77 -3.74 7.46
C TYR A 17 -10.37 -2.50 8.17
N GLU A 18 -11.21 -1.72 7.48
CA GLU A 18 -11.87 -0.51 8.02
C GLU A 18 -13.14 -0.79 8.84
N ALA A 19 -13.52 -2.06 9.06
CA ALA A 19 -14.72 -2.36 9.85
C ALA A 19 -14.58 -2.07 11.35
N ASN A 20 -13.40 -1.68 11.86
CA ASN A 20 -13.20 -1.52 13.31
C ASN A 20 -12.77 -0.14 13.83
N ASP A 21 -12.56 0.89 12.98
CA ASP A 21 -12.52 2.27 13.48
C ASP A 21 -12.62 3.30 12.33
N GLY A 22 -13.83 3.80 12.08
CA GLY A 22 -14.07 5.09 11.42
C GLY A 22 -13.44 5.35 10.04
N GLY A 23 -13.44 4.41 9.10
CA GLY A 23 -13.22 4.70 7.65
C GLY A 23 -11.92 5.44 7.29
N MET A 24 -10.93 5.41 8.20
CA MET A 24 -9.63 6.03 8.03
C MET A 24 -8.59 4.94 7.77
N VAL A 25 -7.89 5.05 6.65
CA VAL A 25 -6.74 4.18 6.40
C VAL A 25 -5.61 4.53 7.36
N CYS A 26 -5.16 3.51 8.10
CA CYS A 26 -4.07 3.65 9.06
C CYS A 26 -2.83 4.29 8.41
N LYS A 27 -2.21 5.26 9.12
CA LYS A 27 -0.98 5.94 8.67
C LYS A 27 0.15 4.95 8.33
N GLY A 28 0.17 3.79 9.01
CA GLY A 28 1.10 2.69 8.71
C GLY A 28 0.89 2.10 7.33
N VAL A 29 -0.37 1.80 6.97
CA VAL A 29 -0.75 1.24 5.65
C VAL A 29 -0.39 2.21 4.52
N LEU A 30 -0.58 3.52 4.72
CA LEU A 30 -0.20 4.54 3.73
C LEU A 30 1.32 4.59 3.51
N LYS A 31 2.09 4.55 4.60
CA LYS A 31 3.55 4.49 4.52
C LYS A 31 4.03 3.22 3.83
N ASP A 32 3.39 2.09 4.13
CA ASP A 32 3.74 0.81 3.53
C ASP A 32 3.43 0.80 2.03
N LEU A 33 2.30 1.36 1.62
CA LEU A 33 1.93 1.49 0.21
C LEU A 33 2.88 2.43 -0.55
N ALA A 34 3.26 3.55 0.07
CA ALA A 34 4.24 4.47 -0.52
C ALA A 34 5.62 3.80 -0.69
N LEU A 35 6.07 3.03 0.31
CA LEU A 35 7.32 2.25 0.23
C LEU A 35 7.22 1.10 -0.77
N PHE A 36 6.05 0.50 -0.91
CA PHE A 36 5.78 -0.54 -1.89
C PHE A 36 5.85 -0.02 -3.33
N LEU A 37 5.36 1.19 -3.57
CA LEU A 37 5.36 1.79 -4.91
C LEU A 37 6.70 2.47 -5.24
N LEU A 38 7.27 3.23 -4.31
CA LEU A 38 8.42 4.11 -4.59
C LEU A 38 9.72 3.71 -3.87
N GLY A 39 9.65 2.81 -2.90
CA GLY A 39 10.76 2.54 -1.98
C GLY A 39 11.25 1.09 -1.94
N LYS A 40 12.00 0.80 -0.87
CA LYS A 40 12.51 -0.55 -0.55
C LYS A 40 11.58 -1.21 0.48
N LEU A 41 10.80 -2.19 0.04
CA LEU A 41 9.82 -2.90 0.86
C LEU A 41 10.45 -3.85 1.89
N LYS A 42 11.60 -4.46 1.56
CA LYS A 42 12.21 -5.56 2.34
C LYS A 42 12.47 -5.18 3.81
N THR A 43 13.09 -4.02 4.04
CA THR A 43 13.40 -3.51 5.39
C THR A 43 12.15 -3.27 6.24
N LYS A 44 11.00 -3.02 5.61
CA LYS A 44 9.74 -2.79 6.30
C LYS A 44 9.04 -4.10 6.69
N LEU A 45 9.12 -5.12 5.83
CA LEU A 45 8.57 -6.46 6.11
C LEU A 45 9.25 -7.12 7.31
N GLU A 46 10.53 -6.83 7.54
CA GLU A 46 11.27 -7.31 8.72
C GLU A 46 10.67 -6.79 10.05
N ILE A 47 10.03 -5.61 10.05
CA ILE A 47 9.42 -5.00 11.25
C ILE A 47 8.14 -5.72 11.68
N TYR A 48 7.42 -6.35 10.74
CA TYR A 48 6.12 -6.95 11.00
C TYR A 48 6.18 -8.40 11.49
N ASN A 49 7.37 -8.95 11.78
CA ASN A 49 7.57 -10.36 12.17
C ASN A 49 6.82 -11.34 11.25
N VAL A 50 6.81 -11.05 9.94
CA VAL A 50 6.04 -11.82 8.96
C VAL A 50 6.75 -13.14 8.66
N THR A 51 5.97 -14.19 8.36
CA THR A 51 6.54 -15.48 7.95
C THR A 51 7.37 -15.33 6.66
N PRO A 52 8.44 -16.14 6.48
CA PRO A 52 9.29 -16.07 5.28
C PRO A 52 8.51 -16.22 3.97
N VAL A 53 7.45 -17.02 3.98
CA VAL A 53 6.56 -17.24 2.82
C VAL A 53 5.83 -15.96 2.42
N ALA A 54 5.30 -15.22 3.39
CA ALA A 54 4.60 -13.97 3.11
C ALA A 54 5.56 -12.83 2.71
N VAL A 55 6.79 -12.85 3.21
CA VAL A 55 7.86 -11.94 2.74
C VAL A 55 8.17 -12.20 1.27
N GLU A 56 8.40 -13.46 0.88
CA GLU A 56 8.72 -13.79 -0.52
C GLU A 56 7.56 -13.46 -1.47
N ALA A 57 6.32 -13.80 -1.07
CA ALA A 57 5.13 -13.45 -1.86
C ALA A 57 5.01 -11.93 -2.07
N SER A 58 5.29 -11.14 -1.03
CA SER A 58 5.26 -9.67 -1.13
C SER A 58 6.37 -9.12 -2.03
N LEU A 59 7.57 -9.71 -1.96
CA LEU A 59 8.69 -9.36 -2.83
C LEU A 59 8.43 -9.76 -4.29
N GLU A 60 7.70 -10.85 -4.54
CA GLU A 60 7.29 -11.25 -5.88
C GLU A 60 6.41 -10.18 -6.55
N VAL A 61 5.39 -9.69 -5.84
CA VAL A 61 4.55 -8.60 -6.36
C VAL A 61 5.36 -7.31 -6.52
N LYS A 62 6.28 -7.02 -5.60
CA LYS A 62 7.17 -5.86 -5.69
C LYS A 62 8.05 -5.90 -6.94
N ARG A 63 8.56 -7.08 -7.34
CA ARG A 63 9.33 -7.24 -8.59
C ARG A 63 8.52 -6.83 -9.82
N CYS A 64 7.24 -7.16 -9.86
CA CYS A 64 6.35 -6.73 -10.95
C CYS A 64 6.12 -5.22 -10.94
N VAL A 65 5.94 -4.62 -9.76
CA VAL A 65 5.80 -3.16 -9.64
C VAL A 65 7.08 -2.45 -10.06
N ASP A 66 8.26 -2.98 -9.71
CA ASP A 66 9.55 -2.37 -10.08
C ASP A 66 9.85 -2.38 -11.58
N GLN A 67 9.15 -3.21 -12.37
CA GLN A 67 9.21 -3.16 -13.83
C GLN A 67 8.45 -1.99 -14.44
N MET A 68 7.56 -1.34 -13.68
CA MET A 68 6.88 -0.12 -14.11
C MET A 68 7.85 1.06 -14.14
N SER A 69 7.59 2.01 -15.05
CA SER A 69 8.34 3.26 -15.07
C SER A 69 8.20 3.98 -13.72
N TYR A 70 9.20 4.76 -13.35
CA TYR A 70 9.14 5.55 -12.13
C TYR A 70 7.95 6.53 -12.15
N GLU A 71 7.67 7.13 -13.32
CA GLU A 71 6.57 8.06 -13.51
C GLU A 71 5.21 7.39 -13.27
N ASP A 72 4.97 6.19 -13.81
CA ASP A 72 3.72 5.45 -13.57
C ASP A 72 3.53 5.12 -12.09
N ARG A 73 4.61 4.68 -11.43
CA ARG A 73 4.58 4.39 -9.98
C ARG A 73 4.31 5.63 -9.16
N PHE A 74 4.88 6.77 -9.55
CA PHE A 74 4.65 8.05 -8.91
C PHE A 74 3.18 8.49 -9.06
N ILE A 75 2.62 8.44 -10.27
CA ILE A 75 1.22 8.77 -10.54
C ILE A 75 0.28 7.87 -9.72
N VAL A 76 0.55 6.56 -9.67
CA VAL A 76 -0.23 5.61 -8.87
C VAL A 76 -0.13 5.93 -7.38
N SER A 77 1.06 6.24 -6.88
CA SER A 77 1.27 6.60 -5.47
C SER A 77 0.55 7.90 -5.12
N GLU A 78 0.60 8.92 -5.98
CA GLU A 78 -0.06 10.20 -5.74
C GLU A 78 -1.59 10.00 -5.69
N ARG A 79 -2.15 9.24 -6.63
CA ARG A 79 -3.60 9.01 -6.67
C ARG A 79 -4.07 8.20 -5.47
N LEU A 80 -3.39 7.11 -5.13
CA LEU A 80 -3.77 6.26 -4.01
C LEU A 80 -3.53 6.98 -2.68
N VAL A 81 -2.29 7.37 -2.39
CA VAL A 81 -1.85 7.93 -1.10
C VAL A 81 -2.38 9.33 -0.86
N CYS A 82 -2.30 10.22 -1.85
CA CYS A 82 -2.61 11.64 -1.65
C CYS A 82 -4.03 12.03 -2.04
N LYS A 83 -4.70 11.35 -2.97
CA LYS A 83 -6.05 11.76 -3.42
C LYS A 83 -7.16 10.90 -2.84
N GLU A 84 -7.03 9.58 -2.88
CA GLU A 84 -8.09 8.70 -2.37
C GLU A 84 -8.05 8.59 -0.84
N PHE A 85 -6.86 8.43 -0.26
CA PHE A 85 -6.75 8.33 1.21
C PHE A 85 -6.81 9.68 1.94
N SER A 86 -6.49 10.81 1.29
CA SER A 86 -6.75 12.13 1.88
C SER A 86 -8.24 12.47 1.94
N LYS A 87 -9.06 11.94 1.00
CA LYS A 87 -10.53 12.03 1.08
C LYS A 87 -11.09 11.19 2.23
N CYS A 88 -10.43 10.09 2.62
CA CYS A 88 -10.76 9.26 3.78
C CYS A 88 -10.24 9.82 5.12
N GLY A 89 -10.30 11.14 5.33
CA GLY A 89 -10.22 11.71 6.69
C GLY A 89 -8.82 12.03 7.23
N TYR A 90 -7.85 12.42 6.40
CA TYR A 90 -6.52 12.83 6.86
C TYR A 90 -6.44 14.27 7.42
N LEU A 91 -7.52 14.76 8.03
CA LEU A 91 -7.56 16.07 8.69
C LEU A 91 -8.12 15.96 10.12
N ARG A 92 -7.43 15.21 10.98
CA ARG A 92 -7.31 15.55 12.41
C ARG A 92 -6.21 14.75 13.05
N GLN A 93 -5.03 15.36 13.15
CA GLN A 93 -4.23 15.45 14.39
C GLN A 93 -2.82 15.90 14.02
N TYR A 94 -2.56 17.20 14.19
CA TYR A 94 -1.72 17.70 15.28
C TYR A 94 -1.83 19.25 15.39
N PRO A 95 -1.84 19.84 16.59
CA PRO A 95 -2.06 19.27 17.92
C PRO A 95 -3.56 19.23 18.31
#